data_AF-A0AAU5VNW9-F1
#
_entry.id   AF-A0AAU5VNW9-F1
#
_cell.length_a   1.000
_cell.length_b   1.000
_cell.length_c   1.000
_cell.angle_alpha   90.00
_cell.angle_beta   90.00
_cell.angle_gamma   90.00
#
_symmetry.space_group_name_H-M   'P 1'
#
loop_
_entity.id
_entity.type
_entity.pdbx_description
1 polymer ?
#
loop_
_entity_poly.entity_id
_entity_poly.type
_entity_poly.pdbx_seq_one_letter_code
_entity_poly.pdbx_strand_id
1 'polypeptide(L)'
;MAVELGMESGSVLVLAWAMDGFNEGMAIEFRSPGESGGVSLGDPIDVSNHIDWSRFLGVSIASLGTAWHVPNEGCPEMPWAYRFGFSDKSSLVIALGESDGAGFTYMPDALVVIFDESIAAAYKIPASSTSSSG
;
A
#
# COMPACT_ATOMS: atom_id res chain seq x y z
N MET A 1 2.36 10.33 -4.02
CA MET A 1 3.07 9.12 -4.50
C MET A 1 2.08 7.97 -4.60
N ALA A 2 2.32 6.99 -5.46
CA ALA A 2 1.49 5.80 -5.56
C ALA A 2 2.29 4.53 -5.88
N VAL A 3 1.69 3.39 -5.55
CA VAL A 3 2.08 2.06 -6.00
C VAL A 3 1.00 1.53 -6.93
N GLU A 4 1.42 1.04 -8.09
CA GLU A 4 0.53 0.47 -9.09
C GLU A 4 0.77 -1.04 -9.21
N LEU A 5 -0.28 -1.84 -9.04
CA LEU A 5 -0.27 -3.27 -9.29
C LEU A 5 -0.98 -3.53 -10.62
N GLY A 6 -0.19 -3.83 -11.66
CA GLY A 6 -0.69 -4.21 -12.98
C GLY A 6 -1.19 -5.65 -13.00
N MET A 7 -2.39 -5.86 -13.50
CA MET A 7 -2.99 -7.18 -13.70
C MET A 7 -2.79 -7.66 -15.14
N GLU A 8 -2.81 -8.98 -15.35
CA GLU A 8 -2.70 -9.58 -16.69
C GLU A 8 -3.79 -9.08 -17.66
N SER A 9 -4.97 -8.74 -17.14
CA SER A 9 -6.08 -8.16 -17.91
C SER A 9 -5.79 -6.77 -18.50
N GLY A 10 -4.70 -6.12 -18.08
CA GLY A 10 -4.45 -4.70 -18.33
C GLY A 10 -5.16 -3.76 -17.35
N SER A 11 -5.85 -4.30 -16.34
CA SER A 11 -6.38 -3.52 -15.22
C SER A 11 -5.25 -3.11 -14.27
N VAL A 12 -5.42 -2.01 -13.56
CA VAL A 12 -4.40 -1.51 -12.60
C VAL A 12 -5.07 -1.18 -11.28
N LEU A 13 -4.56 -1.73 -10.19
CA LEU A 13 -4.90 -1.30 -8.83
C LEU A 13 -3.89 -0.25 -8.38
N VAL A 14 -4.36 0.93 -8.01
CA VAL A 14 -3.54 2.07 -7.58
C VAL A 14 -3.74 2.30 -6.10
N LEU A 15 -2.64 2.34 -5.36
CA LEU A 15 -2.61 2.72 -3.95
C LEU A 15 -1.86 4.03 -3.83
N ALA A 16 -2.52 5.06 -3.33
CA ALA A 16 -1.94 6.40 -3.23
C ALA A 16 -2.21 6.99 -1.86
N TRP A 17 -1.30 7.81 -1.37
CA TRP A 17 -1.65 8.72 -0.29
C TRP A 17 -2.74 9.69 -0.76
N ALA A 18 -3.74 9.94 0.09
CA ALA A 18 -4.77 10.93 -0.11
C ALA A 18 -5.05 11.70 1.18
N MET A 19 -5.48 12.94 1.01
CA MET A 19 -5.89 13.82 2.10
C MET A 19 -7.19 14.50 1.71
N ASP A 20 -8.24 14.29 2.51
CA ASP A 20 -9.50 15.04 2.42
C ASP A 20 -9.65 15.94 3.64
N GLY A 21 -9.28 17.21 3.48
CA GLY A 21 -9.17 18.15 4.59
C GLY A 21 -8.10 17.72 5.59
N PHE A 22 -8.52 17.28 6.79
CA PHE A 22 -7.64 16.78 7.86
C PHE A 22 -7.66 15.25 7.99
N ASN A 23 -8.24 14.55 7.01
CA ASN A 23 -8.32 13.10 7.00
C ASN A 23 -7.23 12.55 6.06
N GLU A 24 -6.02 12.38 6.57
CA GLU A 24 -4.98 11.66 5.84
C GLU A 24 -5.21 10.14 5.89
N GLY A 25 -4.90 9.49 4.78
CA GLY A 25 -4.98 8.05 4.65
C GLY A 25 -4.46 7.57 3.30
N MET A 26 -4.65 6.29 3.04
CA MET A 26 -4.35 5.68 1.77
C MET A 26 -5.66 5.47 0.99
N ALA A 27 -5.70 6.01 -0.21
CA ALA A 27 -6.73 5.75 -1.20
C ALA A 27 -6.38 4.52 -2.03
N ILE A 28 -7.42 3.80 -2.45
CA ILE A 28 -7.35 2.66 -3.36
C ILE A 28 -8.28 2.91 -4.54
N GLU A 29 -7.74 2.81 -5.75
CA GLU A 29 -8.47 3.00 -7.01
C GLU A 29 -8.23 1.78 -7.91
N PHE A 30 -9.28 1.28 -8.55
CA PHE A 30 -9.17 0.23 -9.56
C PHE A 30 -9.49 0.81 -10.93
N ARG A 31 -8.52 0.73 -11.85
CA ARG A 31 -8.63 1.21 -13.23
C ARG A 31 -8.81 0.04 -14.18
N SER A 32 -9.82 0.15 -15.04
CA SER A 32 -10.09 -0.82 -16.09
C SER A 32 -9.10 -0.65 -17.25
N PRO A 33 -8.91 -1.69 -18.09
CA PRO A 33 -8.02 -1.59 -19.24
C PRO A 33 -8.47 -0.45 -20.16
N GLY A 34 -7.55 0.47 -20.46
CA GLY A 34 -7.83 1.63 -21.32
C GLY A 34 -8.45 2.84 -20.62
N GLU A 35 -8.73 2.78 -19.31
CA GLU A 35 -9.10 3.95 -18.53
C GLU A 35 -7.86 4.78 -18.19
N SER A 36 -7.84 6.04 -18.67
CA SER A 36 -6.90 7.04 -18.19
C SER A 36 -7.26 7.41 -16.74
N GLY A 37 -6.33 7.17 -15.82
CA GLY A 37 -6.53 7.44 -14.39
C GLY A 37 -6.76 8.93 -14.10
N GLY A 38 -7.48 9.23 -13.02
CA GLY A 38 -7.81 10.60 -12.62
C GLY A 38 -6.65 11.38 -12.02
N VAL A 39 -5.61 10.69 -11.52
CA VAL A 39 -4.49 11.31 -10.81
C VAL A 39 -3.21 11.18 -11.64
N SER A 40 -2.74 12.29 -12.21
CA SER A 40 -1.42 12.34 -12.86
C SER A 40 -0.34 12.41 -11.77
N LEU A 41 0.18 11.24 -11.37
CA LEU A 41 1.18 11.09 -10.31
C LEU A 41 2.63 11.05 -10.84
N GLY A 42 2.82 11.43 -12.11
CA GLY A 42 4.08 11.31 -12.84
C GLY A 42 4.16 10.04 -13.70
N ASP A 43 5.33 9.82 -14.29
CA ASP A 43 5.59 8.62 -15.10
C ASP A 43 5.89 7.42 -14.18
N PRO A 44 5.20 6.27 -14.34
CA PRO A 44 5.46 5.10 -13.53
C PRO A 44 6.84 4.50 -13.85
N ILE A 45 7.52 4.02 -12.81
CA ILE A 45 8.78 3.28 -12.94
C ILE A 45 8.46 1.79 -12.86
N ASP A 46 8.81 1.03 -13.90
CA ASP A 46 8.64 -0.43 -13.91
C ASP A 46 9.68 -1.10 -13.01
N VAL A 47 9.19 -1.79 -11.98
CA VAL A 47 9.99 -2.53 -10.98
C VAL A 47 9.88 -4.05 -11.16
N SER A 48 9.28 -4.53 -12.24
CA SER A 48 9.05 -5.97 -12.48
C SER A 48 10.33 -6.80 -12.46
N ASN A 49 11.46 -6.22 -12.88
CA ASN A 49 12.77 -6.89 -12.90
C ASN A 49 13.52 -6.83 -11.55
N HIS A 50 12.97 -6.14 -10.54
CA HIS A 50 13.57 -6.06 -9.22
C HIS A 50 13.33 -7.35 -8.43
N ILE A 51 14.37 -7.86 -7.76
CA ILE A 51 14.33 -9.18 -7.10
C ILE A 51 13.23 -9.32 -6.04
N ASP A 52 12.92 -8.23 -5.33
CA ASP A 52 11.87 -8.23 -4.31
C ASP A 52 10.46 -8.33 -4.93
N TRP A 53 10.29 -7.80 -6.14
CA TRP A 53 9.01 -7.78 -6.86
C TRP A 53 8.81 -9.01 -7.73
N SER A 54 9.88 -9.54 -8.32
CA SER A 54 9.81 -10.62 -9.31
C SER A 54 9.11 -11.87 -8.80
N ARG A 55 9.15 -12.13 -7.48
CA ARG A 55 8.48 -13.29 -6.86
C ARG A 55 6.95 -13.18 -6.81
N PHE A 56 6.39 -11.98 -6.93
CA PHE A 56 4.94 -11.76 -6.92
C PHE A 56 4.33 -11.73 -8.33
N LEU A 57 5.16 -11.69 -9.37
CA LEU A 57 4.69 -11.64 -10.74
C LEU A 57 4.02 -12.96 -11.16
N GLY A 58 2.84 -12.84 -11.77
CA GLY A 58 2.04 -13.99 -12.19
C GLY A 58 1.35 -14.74 -11.04
N VAL A 59 1.50 -14.28 -9.79
CA VAL A 59 0.85 -14.88 -8.63
C VAL A 59 -0.45 -14.15 -8.34
N SER A 60 -1.54 -14.91 -8.20
CA SER A 60 -2.85 -14.33 -7.90
C SER A 60 -2.93 -13.77 -6.48
N ILE A 61 -3.50 -12.58 -6.34
CA ILE A 61 -3.92 -12.04 -5.04
C ILE A 61 -5.11 -12.87 -4.56
N ALA A 62 -4.95 -13.52 -3.40
CA ALA A 62 -5.94 -14.41 -2.80
C ALA A 62 -6.66 -13.76 -1.61
N SER A 63 -6.06 -12.75 -0.97
CA SER A 63 -6.66 -12.03 0.14
C SER A 63 -6.17 -10.58 0.24
N LEU A 64 -7.01 -9.73 0.86
CA LEU A 64 -6.72 -8.34 1.16
C LEU A 64 -7.03 -8.09 2.64
N GLY A 65 -6.07 -7.55 3.37
CA GLY A 65 -6.23 -7.02 4.73
C GLY A 65 -6.04 -5.51 4.73
N THR A 66 -6.67 -4.82 5.67
CA THR A 66 -6.58 -3.37 5.82
C THR A 66 -6.31 -3.02 7.27
N ALA A 67 -5.29 -2.19 7.50
CA ALA A 67 -5.05 -1.58 8.80
C ALA A 67 -5.60 -0.15 8.81
N TRP A 68 -6.27 0.21 9.90
CA TRP A 68 -7.01 1.46 10.05
C TRP A 68 -6.40 2.33 11.14
N HIS A 69 -6.45 3.65 10.97
CA HIS A 69 -6.05 4.63 11.98
C HIS A 69 -7.10 5.71 12.13
N VAL A 70 -7.04 6.44 13.25
CA VAL A 70 -7.77 7.69 13.41
C VAL A 70 -6.76 8.83 13.23
N PRO A 71 -6.80 9.58 12.12
CA PRO A 71 -5.74 10.53 11.78
C PRO A 71 -5.66 11.68 12.79
N ASN A 72 -6.82 12.19 13.21
CA ASN A 72 -6.96 13.24 14.21
C ASN A 72 -8.18 12.98 15.11
N GLU A 73 -8.18 13.55 16.32
CA GLU A 73 -9.32 13.43 17.23
C GLU A 73 -10.61 13.96 16.56
N GLY A 74 -11.65 13.12 16.53
CA GLY A 74 -12.93 13.43 15.90
C GLY A 74 -13.01 13.15 14.41
N CYS A 75 -11.92 12.70 13.77
CA CYS A 75 -11.94 12.22 12.39
C CYS A 75 -12.43 10.77 12.27
N PRO A 76 -13.01 10.38 11.12
CA PRO A 76 -13.31 8.98 10.83
C PRO A 76 -12.04 8.14 10.71
N GLU A 77 -12.19 6.82 10.84
CA GLU A 77 -11.10 5.88 10.57
C GLU A 77 -10.72 5.91 9.09
N MET A 78 -9.42 5.96 8.82
CA MET A 78 -8.84 5.97 7.48
C MET A 78 -7.88 4.78 7.32
N PRO A 79 -7.84 4.12 6.15
CA PRO A 79 -6.84 3.12 5.85
C PRO A 79 -5.43 3.71 5.87
N TRP A 80 -4.48 2.99 6.42
CA TRP A 80 -3.06 3.41 6.41
C TRP A 80 -2.11 2.31 5.94
N ALA A 81 -2.57 1.07 5.92
CA ALA A 81 -1.86 -0.04 5.30
C ALA A 81 -2.84 -1.02 4.62
N TYR A 82 -2.41 -1.62 3.52
CA TYR A 82 -3.07 -2.73 2.85
C TYR A 82 -2.10 -3.91 2.77
N ARG A 83 -2.56 -5.07 3.25
CA ARG A 83 -1.84 -6.35 3.14
C ARG A 83 -2.45 -7.18 2.02
N PHE A 84 -1.64 -7.49 1.02
CA PHE A 84 -1.98 -8.41 -0.06
C PHE A 84 -1.43 -9.78 0.27
N GLY A 85 -2.32 -10.78 0.40
CA GLY A 85 -1.94 -12.19 0.48
C GLY A 85 -2.06 -12.83 -0.89
N PHE A 86 -1.03 -13.56 -1.30
CA PHE A 86 -0.96 -14.23 -2.61
C PHE A 86 -1.24 -15.73 -2.49
N SER A 87 -1.59 -16.36 -3.61
CA SER A 87 -1.97 -17.78 -3.66
C SER A 87 -0.83 -18.74 -3.30
N ASP A 88 0.42 -18.31 -3.42
CA ASP A 88 1.61 -19.04 -2.99
C ASP A 88 1.94 -18.86 -1.48
N LYS A 89 1.04 -18.20 -0.74
CA LYS A 89 1.17 -17.82 0.68
C LYS A 89 2.19 -16.72 0.96
N SER A 90 2.82 -16.15 -0.06
CA SER A 90 3.58 -14.91 0.11
C SER A 90 2.63 -13.75 0.44
N SER A 91 3.18 -12.69 1.01
CA SER A 91 2.42 -11.47 1.26
C SER A 91 3.26 -10.22 1.02
N LEU A 92 2.56 -9.13 0.77
CA LEU A 92 3.10 -7.80 0.54
C LEU A 92 2.27 -6.81 1.34
N VAL A 93 2.90 -5.86 2.02
CA VAL A 93 2.21 -4.73 2.63
C VAL A 93 2.61 -3.44 1.93
N ILE A 94 1.63 -2.61 1.62
CA ILE A 94 1.82 -1.22 1.21
C ILE A 94 1.25 -0.36 2.33
N ALA A 95 2.06 0.56 2.88
CA ALA A 95 1.65 1.37 4.02
C ALA A 95 2.16 2.80 3.92
N LEU A 96 1.50 3.71 4.62
CA LEU A 96 2.02 5.05 4.87
C LEU A 96 3.26 4.96 5.76
N GLY A 97 4.34 5.60 5.33
CA GLY A 97 5.61 5.53 6.03
C GLY A 97 6.80 5.92 5.18
N GLU A 98 7.93 6.09 5.85
CA GLU A 98 9.24 6.25 5.24
C GLU A 98 10.23 5.26 5.87
N SER A 99 11.30 4.94 5.14
CA SER A 99 12.41 4.17 5.69
C SER A 99 13.54 5.11 6.10
N ASP A 100 14.02 4.97 7.34
CA ASP A 100 15.15 5.70 7.90
C ASP A 100 16.47 4.89 7.89
N GLY A 101 16.45 3.72 7.23
CA GLY A 101 17.58 2.78 7.17
C GLY A 101 17.71 1.85 8.38
N ALA A 102 17.05 2.13 9.51
CA ALA A 102 16.98 1.26 10.68
C ALA A 102 15.62 0.56 10.81
N GLY A 103 14.59 1.07 10.14
CA GLY A 103 13.26 0.49 10.07
C GLY A 103 12.31 1.35 9.24
N PHE A 104 11.06 1.39 9.70
CA PHE A 104 10.01 2.22 9.13
C PHE A 104 9.45 3.14 10.20
N THR A 105 9.28 4.41 9.83
CA THR A 105 8.64 5.43 10.66
C THR A 105 7.39 5.92 9.94
N TYR A 106 6.34 6.19 10.70
CA TYR A 106 5.10 6.73 10.15
C TYR A 106 5.34 8.10 9.54
N MET A 107 5.00 8.23 8.27
CA MET A 107 5.06 9.45 7.49
C MET A 107 3.83 9.45 6.57
N PRO A 108 2.88 10.37 6.77
CA PRO A 108 1.59 10.29 6.09
C PRO A 108 1.69 10.57 4.60
N ASP A 109 2.66 11.34 4.12
CA ASP A 109 2.80 11.73 2.71
C ASP A 109 3.72 10.81 1.90
N ALA A 110 4.24 9.74 2.51
CA ALA A 110 5.13 8.76 1.92
C ALA A 110 4.56 7.33 1.95
N LEU A 111 5.00 6.51 1.00
CA LEU A 111 4.61 5.10 0.91
C LEU A 111 5.83 4.21 1.05
N VAL A 112 5.68 3.15 1.84
CA VAL A 112 6.64 2.04 1.93
C VAL A 112 5.98 0.75 1.45
N VAL A 113 6.80 -0.08 0.80
CA VAL A 113 6.43 -1.42 0.38
C VAL A 113 7.24 -2.41 1.21
N ILE A 114 6.55 -3.23 2.00
CA ILE A 114 7.14 -4.15 2.96
C ILE A 114 6.96 -5.57 2.45
N PHE A 115 8.08 -6.17 2.07
CA PHE A 115 8.17 -7.52 1.51
C PHE A 115 8.35 -8.61 2.57
N ASP A 116 8.87 -8.24 3.75
CA ASP A 116 9.12 -9.16 4.85
C ASP A 116 7.92 -9.15 5.83
N GLU A 117 7.33 -10.31 6.04
CA GLU A 117 6.14 -10.44 6.90
C GLU A 117 6.43 -10.12 8.37
N SER A 118 7.64 -10.41 8.86
CA SER A 118 8.02 -10.09 10.24
C SER A 118 8.18 -8.59 10.45
N ILE A 119 8.74 -7.89 9.46
CA ILE A 119 8.84 -6.43 9.50
C ILE A 119 7.46 -5.79 9.41
N ALA A 120 6.58 -6.28 8.52
CA ALA A 120 5.21 -5.80 8.41
C ALA A 120 4.43 -5.99 9.73
N ALA A 121 4.58 -7.15 10.38
CA ALA A 121 3.95 -7.43 11.66
C ALA A 121 4.47 -6.53 12.81
N ALA A 122 5.73 -6.12 12.75
CA ALA A 122 6.35 -5.22 13.72
C ALA A 122 6.00 -3.74 13.49
N TYR A 123 5.78 -3.33 12.25
CA TYR A 123 5.49 -1.94 11.91
C TYR A 123 4.10 -1.53 12.38
N LYS A 124 4.05 -0.58 13.32
CA LYS A 124 2.86 -0.07 13.99
C LYS A 124 2.94 1.43 14.08
N ILE A 125 1.77 2.09 14.06
CA ILE A 125 1.67 3.53 14.25
C ILE A 125 0.88 3.83 15.53
N PRO A 126 1.18 4.92 16.25
CA PRO A 126 0.48 5.23 17.50
C PRO A 126 -1.04 5.38 17.36
N ALA A 127 -1.50 5.83 16.18
CA ALA A 127 -2.90 6.09 15.88
C ALA A 127 -3.69 4.84 15.42
N SER A 128 -3.07 3.66 15.40
CA SER A 128 -3.69 2.40 15.01
C SER A 128 -3.64 1.38 16.14
N SER A 129 -4.68 0.56 16.24
CA SER A 129 -4.75 -0.54 17.19
C SER A 129 -4.07 -1.82 16.69
N THR A 130 -3.75 -1.90 15.39
CA THR A 130 -3.12 -3.07 14.75
C THR A 130 -1.81 -2.68 14.06
N SER A 131 -1.07 -3.68 13.57
CA SER A 131 0.12 -3.43 12.75
C SER A 131 -0.25 -3.23 11.29
N SER A 132 0.74 -2.92 10.47
CA SER A 132 0.56 -2.79 9.02
C SER A 132 0.04 -4.08 8.34
N SER A 133 0.08 -5.22 9.05
CA SER A 133 -0.49 -6.49 8.59
C SER A 133 -2.01 -6.60 8.69
N GLY A 134 -2.69 -5.66 9.39
CA GLY A 134 -4.12 -5.74 9.68
C GLY A 134 -4.42 -6.41 11.00
#